data_AF-A0A7R9Z8Q8-F1
#
_entry.id   AF-A0A7R9Z8Q8-F1
#
_cell.length_a   1.000
_cell.length_b   1.000
_cell.length_c   1.000
_cell.angle_alpha   90.00
_cell.angle_beta   90.00
_cell.angle_gamma   90.00
#
_symmetry.space_group_name_H-M   'P 1'
#
loop_
_entity.id
_entity.type
_entity.pdbx_description
1 polymer ?
#
loop_
_entity_poly.entity_id
_entity_poly.type
_entity_poly.pdbx_seq_one_letter_code
_entity_poly.pdbx_strand_id
1 'polypeptide(L)'
;MMNSMMLAQLMQDMQDPEMMREAQKMMQDPQFQAYMKQITASQAFQQSMKKTQEVMKDPEKMKEMEKKVNDALEEGTKQLEKAKLEDKDKEGKDGAEGEKEGEKEEGESAGG
;
A
#
# COMPACT_ATOMS: atom_id res chain seq x y z
N MET A 1 -11.84 7.14 4.13
CA MET A 1 -10.82 6.54 5.03
C MET A 1 -9.71 5.78 4.30
N MET A 2 -9.83 5.44 3.00
CA MET A 2 -8.77 4.71 2.26
C MET A 2 -7.43 5.46 2.11
N ASN A 3 -7.40 6.79 2.22
CA ASN A 3 -6.21 7.60 1.92
C ASN A 3 -5.10 7.46 2.98
N SER A 4 -5.47 7.25 4.26
CA SER A 4 -4.54 7.15 5.39
C SER A 4 -3.79 5.81 5.39
N MET A 5 -4.50 4.70 5.17
CA MET A 5 -3.92 3.35 5.08
C MET A 5 -2.98 3.23 3.87
N MET A 6 -3.36 3.80 2.71
CA MET A 6 -2.49 3.82 1.53
C MET A 6 -1.21 4.62 1.77
N LEU A 7 -1.30 5.75 2.47
CA LEU A 7 -0.13 6.55 2.82
C LEU A 7 0.81 5.80 3.78
N ALA A 8 0.27 5.11 4.78
CA ALA A 8 1.05 4.29 5.69
C ALA A 8 1.73 3.10 4.98
N GLN A 9 1.01 2.41 4.09
CA GLN A 9 1.58 1.34 3.26
C GLN A 9 2.70 1.88 2.37
N LEU A 10 2.49 3.03 1.70
CA LEU A 10 3.51 3.67 0.87
C LEU A 10 4.77 4.03 1.68
N MET A 11 4.62 4.52 2.91
CA MET A 11 5.78 4.79 3.77
C MET A 11 6.49 3.52 4.23
N GLN A 12 5.78 2.40 4.36
CA GLN A 12 6.38 1.10 4.63
C GLN A 12 7.15 0.59 3.39
N ASP A 13 6.56 0.71 2.20
CA ASP A 13 7.18 0.32 0.93
C ASP A 13 8.40 1.19 0.59
N MET A 14 8.40 2.47 0.97
CA MET A 14 9.57 3.34 0.82
C MET A 14 10.71 2.99 1.79
N GLN A 15 10.45 2.25 2.87
CA GLN A 15 11.52 1.73 3.74
C GLN A 15 12.14 0.46 3.16
N ASP A 16 11.47 -0.19 2.20
CA ASP A 16 11.99 -1.35 1.49
C ASP A 16 13.00 -0.91 0.41
N PRO A 17 14.28 -1.28 0.53
CA PRO A 17 15.31 -0.90 -0.44
C PRO A 17 15.09 -1.52 -1.82
N GLU A 18 14.40 -2.66 -1.94
CA GLU A 18 14.10 -3.29 -3.22
C GLU A 18 13.00 -2.54 -3.96
N MET A 19 11.93 -2.16 -3.26
CA MET A 19 10.87 -1.31 -3.80
C MET A 19 11.41 0.06 -4.21
N MET A 20 12.30 0.66 -3.40
CA MET A 20 12.96 1.91 -3.77
C MET A 20 13.79 1.79 -5.05
N ARG A 21 14.51 0.68 -5.25
CA ARG A 21 15.28 0.45 -6.49
C ARG A 21 14.38 0.32 -7.70
N GLU A 22 13.28 -0.42 -7.59
CA GLU A 22 12.34 -0.57 -8.70
C GLU A 22 11.63 0.75 -9.02
N ALA A 23 11.24 1.52 -7.99
CA ALA A 23 10.71 2.87 -8.17
C ALA A 23 11.74 3.81 -8.84
N GLN A 24 13.01 3.75 -8.43
CA GLN A 24 14.09 4.52 -9.07
C GLN A 24 14.29 4.11 -10.54
N LYS A 25 14.14 2.83 -10.86
CA LYS A 25 14.24 2.33 -12.22
C LYS A 25 13.09 2.84 -13.08
N MET A 26 11.85 2.83 -12.57
CA MET A 26 10.71 3.46 -13.24
C MET A 26 10.89 4.97 -13.41
N MET A 27 11.45 5.67 -12.42
CA MET A 27 11.74 7.10 -12.54
C MET A 27 12.79 7.41 -13.61
N GLN A 28 13.76 6.50 -13.79
CA GLN A 28 14.78 6.59 -14.83
C GLN A 28 14.26 6.15 -16.21
N ASP A 29 13.07 5.55 -16.28
CA ASP A 29 12.48 5.14 -17.55
C ASP A 29 12.20 6.36 -18.45
N PRO A 30 12.64 6.32 -19.72
CA PRO A 30 12.48 7.45 -20.63
C PRO A 30 11.01 7.75 -20.98
N GLN A 31 10.12 6.75 -20.99
CA GLN A 31 8.69 6.98 -21.20
C GLN A 31 8.07 7.71 -20.00
N PHE A 32 8.45 7.28 -18.79
CA PHE A 32 8.04 7.97 -17.57
C PHE A 32 8.55 9.42 -17.54
N GLN A 33 9.81 9.65 -17.89
CA GLN A 33 10.36 11.00 -17.99
C GLN A 33 9.66 11.87 -19.04
N ALA A 34 9.33 11.31 -20.21
CA ALA A 34 8.60 12.03 -21.25
C ALA A 34 7.20 12.43 -20.76
N TYR A 35 6.50 11.50 -20.11
CA TYR A 35 5.19 11.75 -19.52
C TYR A 35 5.25 12.81 -18.41
N MET A 36 6.23 12.73 -17.52
CA MET A 36 6.45 13.72 -16.48
C MET A 36 6.79 15.09 -17.07
N LYS A 37 7.60 15.17 -18.12
CA LYS A 37 7.85 16.43 -18.84
C LYS A 37 6.56 17.03 -19.41
N GLN A 38 5.67 16.22 -19.95
CA GLN A 38 4.38 16.69 -20.46
C GLN A 38 3.47 17.22 -19.34
N ILE A 39 3.40 16.52 -18.20
CA ILE A 39 2.65 16.99 -17.04
C ILE A 39 3.25 18.27 -16.48
N THR A 40 4.56 18.31 -16.28
CA THR A 40 5.25 19.46 -15.69
C THR A 40 5.23 20.70 -16.58
N ALA A 41 5.13 20.51 -17.90
CA ALA A 41 4.90 21.59 -18.84
C ALA A 41 3.46 22.15 -18.80
N SER A 42 2.50 21.44 -18.21
CA SER A 42 1.12 21.93 -18.10
C SER A 42 1.02 23.12 -17.14
N GLN A 43 0.17 24.10 -17.49
CA GLN A 43 -0.08 25.26 -16.62
C GLN A 43 -0.66 24.86 -15.26
N ALA A 44 -1.50 23.81 -15.23
CA ALA A 44 -2.08 23.29 -14.00
C ALA A 44 -1.00 22.80 -13.02
N PHE A 45 0.03 22.12 -13.54
CA PHE A 45 1.17 21.69 -12.73
C PHE A 45 1.99 22.90 -12.25
N GLN A 46 2.29 23.85 -13.13
CA GLN A 46 3.04 25.05 -12.75
C GLN A 46 2.34 25.88 -11.67
N GLN A 47 1.02 26.05 -11.77
CA GLN A 47 0.24 26.74 -10.74
C GLN A 47 0.23 25.98 -9.42
N SER A 48 0.03 24.65 -9.48
CA SER A 48 0.10 23.80 -8.29
C SER A 48 1.47 23.89 -7.64
N MET A 49 2.55 23.85 -8.41
CA MET A 49 3.91 23.92 -7.89
C MET A 49 4.23 25.28 -7.28
N LYS A 50 3.71 26.39 -7.84
CA LYS A 50 3.80 27.71 -7.20
C LYS A 50 3.10 27.72 -5.84
N LYS A 51 1.88 27.21 -5.77
CA LYS A 51 1.12 27.11 -4.51
C LYS A 51 1.83 26.22 -3.48
N THR A 52 2.40 25.11 -3.92
CA THR A 52 3.22 24.25 -3.06
C THR A 52 4.46 24.97 -2.56
N GLN A 53 5.15 25.75 -3.41
CA GLN A 53 6.29 26.56 -2.97
C GLN A 53 5.88 27.64 -1.97
N GLU A 54 4.73 28.26 -2.12
CA GLU A 54 4.21 29.23 -1.14
C GLU A 54 3.93 28.56 0.21
N VAL A 55 3.29 27.39 0.19
CA VAL A 55 3.07 26.58 1.41
C VAL A 55 4.40 26.15 2.04
N MET A 56 5.39 25.75 1.24
CA MET A 56 6.71 25.34 1.75
C MET A 56 7.52 26.49 2.35
N LYS A 57 7.31 27.72 1.87
CA LYS A 57 7.95 28.93 2.40
C LYS A 57 7.29 29.41 3.70
N ASP A 58 6.08 28.95 3.99
CA ASP A 58 5.36 29.27 5.21
C ASP A 58 5.58 28.14 6.25
N PRO A 59 6.41 28.36 7.27
CA PRO A 59 6.72 27.33 8.27
C PRO A 59 5.51 26.95 9.13
N GLU A 60 4.50 27.82 9.29
CA GLU A 60 3.28 27.50 10.02
C GLU A 60 2.40 26.55 9.22
N LYS A 61 2.26 26.81 7.91
CA LYS A 61 1.53 25.92 6.99
C LYS A 61 2.23 24.57 6.82
N MET A 62 3.56 24.56 6.75
CA MET A 62 4.35 23.33 6.75
C MET A 62 4.10 22.50 8.01
N LYS A 63 4.12 23.11 9.19
CA LYS A 63 3.83 22.41 10.46
C LYS A 63 2.40 21.86 10.51
N GLU A 64 1.41 22.61 10.04
CA GLU A 64 0.03 22.14 9.97
C GLU A 64 -0.10 20.93 9.04
N MET A 65 0.58 20.99 7.89
CA MET A 65 0.61 19.89 6.92
C MET A 65 1.34 18.67 7.48
N GLU A 66 2.50 18.85 8.10
CA GLU A 66 3.26 17.78 8.74
C GLU A 66 2.43 17.10 9.83
N LYS A 67 1.74 17.88 10.67
CA LYS A 67 0.82 17.33 11.67
C LYS A 67 -0.29 16.50 11.03
N LYS A 68 -0.95 17.00 9.99
CA LYS A 68 -2.01 16.27 9.27
C LYS A 68 -1.49 14.97 8.65
N VAL A 69 -0.28 15.00 8.10
CA VAL A 69 0.39 13.82 7.54
C VAL A 69 0.69 12.81 8.65
N ASN A 70 1.26 13.26 9.77
CA ASN A 70 1.54 12.39 10.92
C ASN A 70 0.27 11.77 11.51
N ASP A 71 -0.79 12.57 11.69
CA ASP A 71 -2.08 12.08 12.19
C ASP A 71 -2.66 11.02 11.23
N ALA A 72 -2.62 11.28 9.91
CA ALA A 72 -3.09 10.33 8.90
C ALA A 72 -2.21 9.07 8.83
N LEU A 73 -0.90 9.18 9.02
CA LEU A 73 0.01 8.06 9.06
C LEU A 73 -0.23 7.17 10.28
N GLU A 74 -0.41 7.77 11.46
CA GLU A 74 -0.70 7.03 12.68
C GLU A 74 -2.03 6.29 12.56
N GLU A 75 -3.07 6.97 12.06
CA GLU A 75 -4.38 6.36 11.81
C GLU A 75 -4.29 5.23 10.78
N GLY A 76 -3.57 5.48 9.68
CA GLY A 76 -3.35 4.51 8.61
C GLY A 76 -2.60 3.27 9.09
N THR A 77 -1.56 3.45 9.91
CA THR A 77 -0.76 2.36 10.47
C THR A 77 -1.61 1.50 11.40
N LYS A 78 -2.39 2.11 12.30
CA LYS A 78 -3.32 1.37 13.17
C LYS A 78 -4.34 0.56 12.38
N GLN A 79 -4.90 1.13 11.30
CA GLN A 79 -5.84 0.42 10.43
C GLN A 79 -5.16 -0.73 9.70
N LEU A 80 -3.91 -0.55 9.28
CA LEU A 80 -3.14 -1.54 8.55
C LEU A 80 -2.72 -2.71 9.43
N GLU A 81 -2.31 -2.44 10.67
CA GLU A 81 -2.07 -3.49 11.68
C GLU A 81 -3.34 -4.26 12.01
N LYS A 82 -4.46 -3.56 12.20
CA LYS A 82 -5.76 -4.20 12.44
C LYS A 82 -6.18 -5.09 11.27
N ALA A 83 -6.04 -4.60 10.04
CA ALA A 83 -6.33 -5.38 8.84
C ALA A 83 -5.44 -6.63 8.73
N LYS A 84 -4.13 -6.51 9.02
CA LYS A 84 -3.19 -7.65 9.04
C LYS A 84 -3.54 -8.69 10.12
N LEU A 85 -4.02 -8.25 11.28
CA LEU A 85 -4.52 -9.13 12.34
C LEU A 85 -5.81 -9.84 11.92
N GLU A 86 -6.77 -9.11 11.33
CA GLU A 86 -8.03 -9.67 10.82
C GLU A 86 -7.82 -10.65 9.65
N ASP A 87 -6.78 -10.48 8.84
CA ASP A 87 -6.40 -11.41 7.77
C ASP A 87 -5.76 -12.69 8.34
N LYS A 88 -4.86 -12.55 9.32
CA LYS A 88 -4.24 -13.70 10.02
C LYS A 88 -5.25 -14.57 10.78
N ASP A 89 -6.27 -13.95 11.37
CA ASP A 89 -7.36 -14.69 12.04
C ASP A 89 -8.27 -15.43 11.04
N LYS A 90 -8.31 -15.04 9.76
CA LYS A 90 -9.02 -15.75 8.70
C LYS A 90 -8.18 -16.87 8.09
N GLU A 91 -6.89 -16.64 7.82
CA GLU A 91 -5.97 -17.71 7.39
C GLU A 91 -5.83 -18.84 8.44
N GLY A 92 -5.95 -18.53 9.73
CA GLY A 92 -5.98 -19.52 10.80
C GLY A 92 -7.28 -20.34 10.90
N LYS A 93 -8.36 -19.93 10.21
CA LYS A 93 -9.67 -20.59 10.24
C LYS A 93 -9.96 -21.43 9.00
N ASP A 94 -9.45 -21.04 7.83
CA ASP A 94 -9.56 -21.85 6.60
C ASP A 94 -8.59 -23.06 6.58
N GLY A 95 -7.58 -23.09 7.45
CA GLY A 95 -6.66 -24.23 7.59
C GLY A 95 -7.18 -25.42 8.42
N ALA A 96 -8.38 -25.35 9.01
CA ALA A 96 -8.88 -26.34 9.97
C ALA A 96 -10.11 -27.15 9.50
N GLU A 97 -10.63 -26.94 8.30
CA GLU A 97 -11.80 -27.69 7.76
C GLU A 97 -11.46 -28.57 6.54
N GLY A 98 -10.18 -28.93 6.34
CA GLY A 98 -9.72 -29.77 5.23
C GLY A 98 -9.43 -31.26 5.54
N GLU A 99 -9.59 -31.73 6.78
CA GLU A 99 -9.33 -33.14 7.15
C GLU A 99 -10.63 -33.86 7.52
N LYS A 100 -11.57 -34.03 6.58
CA LYS A 100 -12.67 -34.99 6.76
C LYS A 100 -13.29 -35.53 5.47
N GLU A 101 -12.49 -35.83 4.44
CA GLU A 101 -12.97 -36.65 3.33
C GLU A 101 -11.89 -37.63 2.91
N GLY A 102 -12.05 -38.91 3.26
CA GLY A 102 -11.16 -39.97 2.78
C GLY A 102 -11.16 -41.26 3.58
N GLU A 103 -12.31 -41.83 3.96
CA GLU A 103 -12.38 -43.28 4.13
C GLU A 103 -13.84 -43.79 4.10
N LYS A 104 -14.32 -44.07 2.89
CA LYS A 104 -15.36 -45.09 2.64
C LYS A 104 -15.41 -45.36 1.15
N GLU A 105 -15.55 -46.65 0.82
CA GLU A 105 -15.48 -47.30 -0.52
C GLU A 105 -14.03 -47.73 -0.86
N GLU A 106 -13.68 -49.01 -1.03
CA GLU A 106 -14.41 -50.21 -1.45
C GLU A 106 -13.70 -51.48 -0.94
N GLY A 107 -14.44 -52.59 -0.81
CA GLY A 107 -13.89 -53.91 -0.48
C GLY A 107 -14.95 -55.01 -0.54
N GLU A 108 -15.59 -55.12 -1.69
CA GLU A 108 -16.52 -56.20 -2.04
C GLU A 108 -15.77 -57.54 -2.26
N SER A 109 -16.37 -58.63 -1.78
CA SER A 109 -16.29 -60.01 -2.32
C SER A 109 -15.05 -60.91 -2.11
N ALA A 110 -15.24 -61.97 -1.32
CA ALA A 110 -14.90 -63.38 -1.60
C ALA A 110 -15.45 -64.22 -0.41
N GLY A 111 -16.31 -65.25 -0.53
CA GLY A 111 -16.38 -66.30 -1.54
C GLY A 111 -15.74 -67.57 -0.95
N GLY A 112 -16.55 -68.55 -0.50
CA GLY A 112 -16.09 -69.86 -0.02
C GLY A 112 -16.98 -70.49 1.03
#